data_AF-A0A8S9NL71-F1
#
_entry.id   AF-A0A8S9NL71-F1
#
_cell.length_a   1.000
_cell.length_b   1.000
_cell.length_c   1.000
_cell.angle_alpha   90.00
_cell.angle_beta   90.00
_cell.angle_gamma   90.00
#
_symmetry.space_group_name_H-M   'P 1'
#
loop_
_entity.id
_entity.type
_entity.pdbx_description
1 polymer ?
#
loop_
_entity_poly.entity_id
_entity_poly.type
_entity_poly.pdbx_seq_one_letter_code
_entity_poly.pdbx_strand_id
1 'polypeptide(L)'
;MEGFVSNMEEFLQARDDEIQKLQSLLKAATAEADKVMLTDAPLLFSPGQLALAALRIANGFLGVVDFDRYLENILSQPNSEHTTSDLSKLLDGIESLVKNYKYPSEKDMKHINRKLKSCLGHSSSHDESKKREKRSKHKPHRSSNDAANGPPTS
;
A
#
# COMPACT_ATOMS: atom_id res chain seq x y z
N MET A 1 13.29 14.56 0.91
CA MET A 1 13.68 15.03 -0.43
C MET A 1 14.19 16.46 -0.40
N GLU A 2 13.46 17.40 0.20
CA GLU A 2 13.90 18.81 0.34
C GLU A 2 15.33 18.95 0.88
N GLY A 3 15.68 18.22 1.95
CA GLY A 3 17.05 18.25 2.47
C GLY A 3 18.14 17.81 1.48
N PHE A 4 17.85 16.88 0.56
CA PHE A 4 18.79 16.52 -0.51
C PHE A 4 18.88 17.65 -1.55
N VAL A 5 17.77 18.31 -1.88
CA VAL A 5 17.78 19.42 -2.83
C VAL A 5 18.56 20.61 -2.26
N SER A 6 18.38 20.97 -0.98
CA SER A 6 19.21 21.99 -0.33
C SER A 6 20.70 21.61 -0.35
N ASN A 7 21.02 20.34 -0.14
CA ASN A 7 22.40 19.87 -0.26
C ASN A 7 22.94 19.91 -1.71
N MET A 8 22.09 19.69 -2.72
CA MET A 8 22.45 19.88 -4.12
C MET A 8 22.67 21.36 -4.47
N GLU A 9 21.88 22.28 -3.91
CA GLU A 9 22.07 23.73 -4.06
C GLU A 9 23.47 24.14 -3.56
N GLU A 10 23.86 23.67 -2.37
CA GLU A 10 25.20 23.89 -1.80
C GLU A 10 26.30 23.26 -2.67
N PHE A 11 26.10 22.02 -3.12
CA PHE A 11 27.07 21.29 -3.95
C PHE A 11 27.32 21.99 -5.30
N LEU A 12 26.27 22.53 -5.93
CA LEU A 12 26.37 23.22 -7.21
C LEU A 12 26.79 24.69 -7.08
N GLN A 13 26.81 25.25 -5.87
CA GLN A 13 26.91 26.69 -5.65
C GLN A 13 25.85 27.44 -6.47
N ALA A 14 24.62 26.93 -6.43
CA ALA A 14 23.52 27.33 -7.30
C ALA A 14 23.15 28.82 -7.13
N ARG A 15 22.87 29.50 -8.25
CA ARG A 15 22.27 30.82 -8.34
C ARG A 15 20.81 30.70 -8.75
N ASP A 16 20.12 31.82 -8.89
CA ASP A 16 18.67 31.89 -9.08
C ASP A 16 18.12 30.97 -10.19
N ASP A 17 18.83 30.85 -11.34
CA ASP A 17 18.40 29.99 -12.44
C ASP A 17 18.62 28.50 -12.17
N GLU A 18 19.69 28.14 -11.46
CA GLU A 18 19.96 26.78 -11.01
C GLU A 18 19.00 26.36 -9.88
N ILE A 19 18.66 27.27 -8.98
CA ILE A 19 17.65 27.07 -7.92
C ILE A 19 16.28 26.76 -8.54
N GLN A 20 15.87 27.50 -9.58
CA GLN A 20 14.59 27.23 -10.25
C GLN A 20 14.55 25.84 -10.92
N LYS A 21 15.68 25.38 -11.49
CA LYS A 21 15.81 24.03 -12.05
C LYS A 21 15.72 22.97 -10.95
N LEU A 22 16.35 23.21 -9.79
CA LEU A 22 16.29 22.32 -8.63
C LEU A 22 14.88 22.24 -8.01
N GLN A 23 14.12 23.34 -8.00
CA GLN A 23 12.70 23.30 -7.63
C GLN A 23 11.85 22.48 -8.62
N SER A 24 12.15 22.59 -9.92
CA SER A 24 11.50 21.77 -10.95
C SER A 24 11.83 20.29 -10.77
N LEU A 25 13.08 19.98 -10.43
CA LEU A 25 13.53 18.64 -10.07
C LEU A 25 12.77 18.11 -8.85
N LEU A 26 12.65 18.90 -7.77
CA LEU A 26 11.91 18.51 -6.58
C LEU A 26 10.45 18.15 -6.92
N LYS A 27 9.79 18.98 -7.72
CA LYS A 27 8.41 18.73 -8.16
C LYS A 27 8.27 17.43 -8.96
N ALA A 28 9.19 17.19 -9.88
CA ALA A 28 9.21 15.94 -10.65
C ALA A 28 9.51 14.73 -9.77
N ALA A 29 10.47 14.84 -8.85
CA ALA A 29 10.83 13.80 -7.90
C ALA A 29 9.67 13.44 -6.97
N THR A 30 8.85 14.40 -6.54
CA THR A 30 7.63 14.10 -5.76
C THR A 30 6.66 13.21 -6.56
N ALA A 31 6.46 13.48 -7.85
CA ALA A 31 5.61 12.63 -8.70
C ALA A 31 6.22 11.23 -8.93
N GLU A 32 7.55 11.11 -9.00
CA GLU A 32 8.22 9.80 -9.04
C GLU A 32 8.12 9.06 -7.71
N ALA A 33 8.19 9.76 -6.58
CA ALA A 33 8.01 9.18 -5.26
C ALA A 33 6.61 8.55 -5.10
N ASP A 34 5.56 9.19 -5.62
CA ASP A 34 4.21 8.62 -5.64
C ASP A 34 4.18 7.28 -6.39
N LYS A 35 4.91 7.16 -7.51
CA LYS A 35 5.02 5.88 -8.24
C LYS A 35 5.79 4.84 -7.44
N VAL A 36 6.88 5.24 -6.76
CA VAL A 36 7.63 4.37 -5.85
C VAL A 36 6.71 3.81 -4.76
N MET A 37 5.80 4.63 -4.22
CA MET A 37 4.84 4.20 -3.18
C MET A 37 3.81 3.16 -3.66
N LEU A 38 3.62 3.00 -4.97
CA LEU A 38 2.73 1.98 -5.52
C LEU A 38 3.40 0.59 -5.61
N THR A 39 4.70 0.51 -5.36
CA THR A 39 5.49 -0.74 -5.41
C THR A 39 5.77 -1.28 -4.02
N ASP A 40 6.48 -2.42 -3.96
CA ASP A 40 6.99 -2.97 -2.70
C ASP A 40 8.23 -2.24 -2.16
N ALA A 41 8.75 -1.23 -2.88
CA ALA A 41 9.95 -0.50 -2.47
C ALA A 41 9.88 0.09 -1.04
N PRO A 42 8.76 0.65 -0.55
CA PRO A 42 8.65 1.15 0.82
C PRO A 42 8.83 0.08 1.91
N LEU A 43 8.67 -1.20 1.56
CA LEU A 43 8.89 -2.33 2.48
C LEU A 43 10.36 -2.80 2.47
N LEU A 44 11.11 -2.45 1.43
CA LEU A 44 12.45 -3.00 1.15
C LEU A 44 13.58 -2.00 1.38
N PHE A 45 13.31 -0.70 1.27
CA PHE A 45 14.34 0.34 1.29
C PHE A 45 14.00 1.45 2.29
N SER A 46 15.04 2.11 2.80
CA SER A 46 14.87 3.21 3.74
C SER A 46 14.29 4.46 3.06
N PRO A 47 13.58 5.35 3.78
CA PRO A 47 13.03 6.57 3.19
C PRO A 47 14.07 7.46 2.50
N GLY A 48 15.31 7.47 2.99
CA GLY A 48 16.42 8.19 2.36
C GLY A 48 16.80 7.62 0.98
N GLN A 49 16.85 6.29 0.86
CA GLN A 49 17.10 5.60 -0.41
C GLN A 49 15.95 5.82 -1.40
N LEU A 50 14.70 5.76 -0.94
CA LEU A 50 13.53 6.04 -1.77
C LEU A 50 13.53 7.49 -2.28
N ALA A 51 13.86 8.44 -1.41
CA ALA A 51 13.98 9.85 -1.77
C ALA A 51 15.09 10.09 -2.81
N LEU A 52 16.27 9.49 -2.62
CA LEU A 52 17.37 9.59 -3.58
C LEU A 52 17.02 8.91 -4.91
N ALA A 53 16.34 7.77 -4.90
CA ALA A 53 15.91 7.09 -6.12
C ALA A 53 14.90 7.94 -6.90
N ALA A 54 13.90 8.51 -6.24
CA ALA A 54 12.93 9.40 -6.86
C ALA A 54 13.62 10.63 -7.50
N LEU A 55 14.59 11.23 -6.80
CA LEU A 55 15.40 12.31 -7.34
C LEU A 55 16.25 11.86 -8.55
N ARG A 56 16.87 10.69 -8.50
CA ARG A 56 17.68 10.14 -9.61
C ARG A 56 16.83 9.90 -10.85
N ILE A 57 15.67 9.28 -10.68
CA ILE A 57 14.72 9.00 -11.77
C ILE A 57 14.26 10.31 -12.41
N ALA A 58 13.82 11.27 -11.61
CA ALA A 58 13.40 12.58 -12.12
C ALA A 58 14.55 13.34 -12.82
N ASN A 59 15.75 13.29 -12.25
CA ASN A 59 16.94 13.92 -12.82
C ASN A 59 17.38 13.25 -14.13
N GLY A 60 17.14 11.95 -14.32
CA GLY A 60 17.40 11.27 -15.58
C GLY A 60 16.65 11.86 -16.78
N PHE A 61 15.51 12.51 -16.55
CA PHE A 61 14.74 13.22 -17.58
C PHE A 61 15.12 14.69 -17.71
N LEU A 62 15.46 15.35 -16.59
CA LEU A 62 15.67 16.80 -16.55
C LEU A 62 17.14 17.22 -16.71
N GLY A 63 18.09 16.35 -16.36
CA GLY A 63 19.54 16.61 -16.47
C GLY A 63 20.02 17.81 -15.65
N VAL A 64 19.44 18.05 -14.47
CA VAL A 64 19.74 19.24 -13.65
C VAL A 64 21.07 19.10 -12.91
N VAL A 65 21.36 17.90 -12.42
CA VAL A 65 22.53 17.61 -11.59
C VAL A 65 23.32 16.45 -12.20
N ASP A 66 24.64 16.52 -12.16
CA ASP A 66 25.49 15.32 -12.34
C ASP A 66 25.31 14.43 -11.10
N PHE A 67 24.39 13.48 -11.21
CA PHE A 67 23.93 12.70 -10.06
C PHE A 67 25.01 11.75 -9.54
N ASP A 68 25.83 11.17 -10.42
CA ASP A 68 26.89 10.26 -10.03
C ASP A 68 27.96 11.00 -9.22
N ARG A 69 28.39 12.17 -9.71
CA ARG A 69 29.32 13.04 -8.98
C ARG A 69 28.73 13.54 -7.66
N TYR A 70 27.43 13.81 -7.61
CA TYR A 70 26.75 14.20 -6.38
C TYR A 70 26.76 13.07 -5.33
N LEU A 71 26.51 11.82 -5.74
CA LEU A 71 26.57 10.66 -4.84
C LEU A 71 27.99 10.43 -4.31
N GLU A 72 29.01 10.57 -5.16
CA GLU A 72 30.41 10.53 -4.74
C GLU A 72 30.72 11.58 -3.67
N ASN A 73 30.22 12.81 -3.82
CA ASN A 73 30.41 13.87 -2.85
C ASN A 73 29.74 13.56 -1.50
N ILE A 74 28.53 13.00 -1.50
CA ILE A 74 27.85 12.58 -0.25
C ILE A 74 28.64 11.48 0.47
N LEU A 75 29.12 10.49 -0.27
CA LEU A 75 29.79 9.30 0.30
C LEU A 75 31.28 9.54 0.63
N SER A 76 31.89 10.60 0.11
CA SER A 76 33.25 11.01 0.47
C SER A 76 33.36 11.57 1.89
N GLN A 77 32.23 11.75 2.59
CA GLN A 77 32.21 12.17 3.98
C GLN A 77 32.78 11.07 4.91
N PRO A 78 33.53 11.44 5.96
CA PRO A 78 34.40 10.53 6.74
C PRO A 78 33.71 9.37 7.47
N ASN A 79 32.38 9.23 7.40
CA ASN A 79 31.59 8.22 8.10
C ASN A 79 30.83 7.27 7.14
N SER A 80 31.14 7.24 5.85
CA SER A 80 30.46 6.36 4.91
C SER A 80 31.09 4.95 4.89
N GLU A 81 30.36 3.95 5.36
CA GLU A 81 30.75 2.54 5.23
C GLU A 81 30.43 1.96 3.83
N HIS A 82 29.57 2.64 3.06
CA HIS A 82 29.07 2.14 1.77
C HIS A 82 29.82 2.75 0.58
N THR A 83 30.06 1.91 -0.43
CA THR A 83 30.62 2.38 -1.71
C THR A 83 29.55 3.03 -2.58
N THR A 84 29.96 3.94 -3.46
CA THR A 84 29.10 4.55 -4.47
C THR A 84 28.46 3.51 -5.39
N SER A 85 29.18 2.43 -5.69
CA SER A 85 28.67 1.30 -6.48
C SER A 85 27.51 0.58 -5.78
N ASP A 86 27.61 0.36 -4.47
CA ASP A 86 26.54 -0.32 -3.72
C ASP A 86 25.28 0.54 -3.66
N LEU A 87 25.44 1.84 -3.42
CA LEU A 87 24.32 2.77 -3.46
C LEU A 87 23.68 2.82 -4.85
N SER A 88 24.48 2.88 -5.91
CA SER A 88 23.96 2.88 -7.29
C SER A 88 23.12 1.64 -7.59
N LYS A 89 23.58 0.43 -7.19
CA LYS A 89 22.82 -0.82 -7.32
C LYS A 89 21.48 -0.78 -6.57
N LEU A 90 21.46 -0.20 -5.37
CA LEU A 90 20.22 -0.07 -4.59
C LEU A 90 19.21 0.85 -5.31
N LEU A 91 19.70 1.98 -5.83
CA LEU A 91 18.88 2.92 -6.59
C LEU A 91 18.37 2.30 -7.90
N ASP A 92 19.21 1.54 -8.62
CA ASP A 92 18.81 0.79 -9.82
C ASP A 92 17.73 -0.25 -9.50
N GLY A 93 17.82 -0.90 -8.33
CA GLY A 93 16.82 -1.83 -7.83
C GLY A 93 15.46 -1.17 -7.64
N ILE A 94 15.42 0.03 -7.04
CA ILE A 94 14.18 0.81 -6.86
C ILE A 94 13.63 1.24 -8.22
N GLU A 95 14.46 1.76 -9.10
CA GLU A 95 14.04 2.18 -10.44
C GLU A 95 13.46 1.01 -11.25
N SER A 96 14.05 -0.17 -11.12
CA SER A 96 13.53 -1.40 -11.73
C SER A 96 12.15 -1.77 -11.19
N LEU A 97 11.90 -1.66 -9.89
CA LEU A 97 10.58 -1.91 -9.30
C LEU A 97 9.53 -0.96 -9.86
N VAL A 98 9.86 0.32 -9.99
CA VAL A 98 8.96 1.33 -10.55
C VAL A 98 8.66 1.06 -12.03
N LYS A 99 9.69 0.80 -12.83
CA LYS A 99 9.53 0.50 -14.28
C LYS A 99 8.69 -0.75 -14.53
N ASN A 100 8.82 -1.75 -13.65
CA ASN A 100 8.11 -3.02 -13.79
C ASN A 100 6.72 -3.03 -13.14
N TYR A 101 6.30 -1.92 -12.50
CA TYR A 101 4.99 -1.82 -11.89
C TYR A 101 3.88 -1.90 -12.95
N LYS A 102 2.90 -2.78 -12.71
CA LYS A 102 1.76 -2.98 -13.61
C LYS A 102 0.50 -2.40 -12.99
N TYR A 103 -0.02 -1.33 -13.59
CA TYR A 103 -1.31 -0.79 -13.21
C TYR A 103 -2.43 -1.79 -13.55
N PRO A 104 -3.31 -2.13 -12.59
CA PRO A 104 -4.48 -2.95 -12.86
C PRO A 104 -5.36 -2.29 -13.92
N SER A 105 -5.84 -3.06 -14.91
CA SER A 105 -6.80 -2.53 -15.87
C SER A 105 -8.18 -2.34 -15.23
N GLU A 106 -9.06 -1.54 -15.84
CA GLU A 106 -10.46 -1.40 -15.39
C GLU A 106 -11.19 -2.75 -15.35
N LYS A 107 -10.87 -3.64 -16.29
CA LYS A 107 -11.42 -5.00 -16.32
C LYS A 107 -10.93 -5.82 -15.14
N ASP A 108 -9.64 -5.75 -14.82
CA ASP A 108 -9.06 -6.45 -13.67
C ASP A 108 -9.69 -5.94 -12.37
N MET A 109 -9.81 -4.61 -12.21
CA MET A 109 -10.45 -4.00 -11.05
C MET A 109 -11.90 -4.45 -10.88
N LYS A 110 -12.71 -4.45 -11.95
CA LYS A 110 -14.10 -4.94 -11.91
C LYS A 110 -14.17 -6.41 -11.51
N HIS A 111 -13.30 -7.24 -12.07
CA HIS A 111 -13.28 -8.66 -11.77
C HIS A 111 -12.86 -8.93 -10.32
N ILE A 112 -11.80 -8.28 -9.84
CA ILE A 112 -11.31 -8.36 -8.46
C ILE A 112 -12.40 -7.92 -7.49
N ASN A 113 -13.04 -6.77 -7.73
CA ASN A 113 -14.10 -6.27 -6.85
C ASN A 113 -15.31 -7.22 -6.78
N ARG A 114 -15.71 -7.83 -7.91
CA ARG A 114 -16.77 -8.84 -7.91
C ARG A 114 -16.41 -10.05 -7.05
N LYS A 115 -15.16 -10.54 -7.14
CA LYS A 115 -14.68 -11.64 -6.29
C LYS A 115 -14.64 -11.25 -4.82
N LEU A 116 -14.11 -10.07 -4.49
CA LEU A 116 -14.05 -9.56 -3.12
C LEU A 116 -15.45 -9.49 -2.48
N LYS A 117 -16.44 -8.93 -3.20
CA LYS A 117 -17.85 -8.88 -2.73
C LYS A 117 -18.41 -10.26 -2.47
N SER A 118 -18.15 -11.22 -3.36
CA SER A 118 -18.59 -12.60 -3.18
C SER A 118 -17.94 -13.27 -1.96
N CYS A 119 -16.66 -13.01 -1.69
CA CYS A 119 -15.98 -13.57 -0.52
C CYS A 119 -16.47 -12.94 0.79
N LEU A 120 -16.70 -11.61 0.80
CA LEU A 120 -17.13 -10.86 1.98
C LEU A 120 -18.59 -11.14 2.37
N GLY A 121 -19.46 -11.42 1.39
CA GLY A 121 -20.89 -11.66 1.59
C GLY A 121 -21.25 -12.91 2.41
N HIS A 122 -20.30 -13.81 2.66
CA HIS A 122 -20.51 -15.00 3.51
C HIS A 122 -19.93 -14.85 4.94
N SER A 123 -18.97 -13.94 5.15
CA SER A 123 -18.27 -13.78 6.44
C SER A 123 -18.86 -12.71 7.36
N SER A 124 -19.70 -11.79 6.85
CA SER A 124 -20.41 -10.81 7.68
C SER A 124 -21.79 -11.29 8.18
N SER A 125 -22.12 -12.57 7.99
CA SER A 125 -23.45 -13.16 8.28
C SER A 125 -23.51 -13.94 9.60
N HIS A 126 -22.46 -13.96 10.42
CA HIS A 126 -22.47 -14.67 11.70
C HIS A 126 -22.62 -13.73 12.91
N ASP A 127 -23.57 -12.80 12.84
CA ASP A 127 -24.21 -12.23 14.04
C ASP A 127 -25.73 -12.13 13.85
N GLU A 128 -26.32 -13.19 13.29
CA GLU A 128 -27.75 -13.43 13.38
C GLU A 128 -27.97 -14.68 14.21
N SER A 129 -27.51 -14.66 15.47
CA SER A 129 -28.18 -15.41 16.53
C SER A 129 -29.56 -14.82 16.82
N LYS A 130 -30.39 -14.63 15.78
CA LYS A 130 -31.83 -14.69 15.93
C LYS A 130 -32.15 -16.16 16.14
N LYS A 131 -32.11 -16.55 17.41
CA LYS A 131 -32.75 -17.71 18.00
C LYS A 131 -34.20 -17.75 17.51
N ARG A 132 -34.42 -18.32 16.32
CA ARG A 132 -35.73 -18.68 15.80
C ARG A 132 -36.18 -19.86 16.65
N GLU A 133 -36.79 -19.56 17.78
CA GLU A 133 -37.51 -20.53 18.59
C GLU A 133 -38.70 -21.01 17.76
N LYS A 134 -38.44 -22.01 16.90
CA LYS A 134 -39.49 -22.88 16.35
C LYS A 134 -40.02 -23.68 17.53
N ARG A 135 -41.04 -23.16 18.22
CA ARG A 135 -41.97 -24.01 18.96
C ARG A 135 -43.32 -23.96 18.25
N SER A 136 -43.57 -25.07 17.59
CA SER A 136 -44.81 -25.54 16.97
C SER A 136 -46.08 -25.06 17.69
N LYS A 137 -47.00 -24.47 16.93
CA LYS A 137 -48.42 -24.38 17.30
C LYS A 137 -48.98 -25.81 17.42
N HIS A 138 -48.94 -26.39 18.63
CA HIS A 138 -49.82 -27.49 18.98
C HIS A 138 -50.96 -26.94 19.84
N LYS A 139 -52.19 -27.08 19.32
CA LYS A 139 -53.44 -26.86 20.06
C LYS A 139 -53.43 -27.71 21.33
N PRO A 140 -53.69 -27.18 22.53
CA PRO A 140 -54.03 -28.01 23.66
C PRO A 140 -55.47 -28.52 23.46
N HIS A 141 -55.59 -29.71 22.87
CA HIS A 141 -56.80 -30.52 23.01
C HIS A 141 -56.80 -31.09 24.42
N ARG A 142 -57.52 -30.44 25.34
CA ARG A 142 -57.77 -30.98 26.69
C ARG A 142 -58.89 -32.00 26.55
N SER A 143 -58.52 -33.25 26.26
CA SER A 143 -59.44 -34.39 26.33
C SER A 143 -59.60 -34.77 27.80
N SER A 144 -60.86 -34.87 28.21
CA SER A 144 -61.34 -35.44 29.46
C SER A 144 -60.87 -36.89 29.67
N ASN A 145 -60.99 -37.33 30.93
CA ASN A 145 -61.03 -38.71 31.47
C ASN A 145 -59.85 -38.95 32.44
N ASP A 146 -60.01 -39.45 33.68
CA ASP A 146 -61.02 -40.36 34.22
C ASP A 146 -61.25 -40.14 35.73
N ALA A 147 -62.49 -40.35 36.18
CA ALA A 147 -62.80 -40.76 37.54
C ALA A 147 -63.50 -42.13 37.50
N ALA A 148 -62.76 -43.14 37.95
CA ALA A 148 -63.18 -44.38 38.61
C ALA A 148 -64.17 -45.35 37.91
N ASN A 149 -63.61 -46.51 37.51
CA ASN A 149 -64.25 -47.84 37.37
C ASN A 149 -65.07 -48.22 38.63
N GLY A 150 -66.14 -49.03 38.67
CA GLY A 150 -66.88 -49.99 37.81
C GLY A 150 -67.96 -50.65 38.72
N PRO A 151 -68.56 -51.86 38.51
CA PRO A 151 -68.84 -52.68 37.31
C PRO A 151 -70.38 -53.00 37.16
N PRO A 152 -70.83 -53.83 36.19
CA PRO A 152 -72.24 -53.95 35.75
C PRO A 152 -72.96 -55.24 36.24
N THR A 153 -74.30 -55.28 36.16
CA THR A 153 -75.10 -56.37 35.55
C THR A 153 -76.61 -56.19 35.82
N SER A 154 -77.39 -56.34 34.73
CA SER A 154 -78.78 -56.81 34.59
C SER A 154 -79.93 -56.11 35.32
#